data_AF-W0EX96-F1
#
_entry.id   AF-W0EX96-F1
#
_cell.length_a   1.000
_cell.length_b   1.000
_cell.length_c   1.000
_cell.angle_alpha   90.00
_cell.angle_beta   90.00
_cell.angle_gamma   90.00
#
_symmetry.space_group_name_H-M   'P 1'
#
loop_
_entity.id
_entity.type
_entity.pdbx_description
1 polymer ?
#
loop_
_entity_poly.entity_id
_entity_poly.type
_entity_poly.pdbx_seq_one_letter_code
_entity_poly.pdbx_strand_id
1 'polypeptide(L)'
;MIHNIPTWFYICLYGLEMFYYIFFKHVKKRYIGLIILIIAGYLNYTFNPYVLPFSLNTALVGMIFYGFGYELKNRKYIFKSNIIYIIFSLLLIIVVAHFNGRINMYKNYYGNYPLFLVGAFSGIYLIATLSTLLSNIFKERKWITYVSKNTIIISGFHLLMFSFMKGFLVFVLHIPIAFLYEKILINVLFAAVSLVLCLPVAYIINRYVPFIVGKKKSPLRG
;
A
#
# COMPACT_ATOMS: atom_id res chain seq x y z
N MET A 1 1.77 -1.03 -22.53
CA MET A 1 1.31 -0.99 -21.12
C MET A 1 2.14 0.06 -20.38
N ILE A 2 1.55 0.89 -19.53
CA ILE A 2 2.33 1.77 -18.66
C ILE A 2 2.91 0.87 -17.55
N HIS A 3 4.18 0.47 -17.69
CA HIS A 3 4.82 -0.51 -16.80
C HIS A 3 5.15 0.05 -15.39
N ASN A 4 4.94 1.35 -15.17
CA ASN A 4 5.39 2.08 -13.98
C ASN A 4 4.25 2.51 -13.03
N ILE A 5 3.05 1.96 -13.18
CA ILE A 5 1.89 2.33 -12.33
C ILE A 5 2.14 2.13 -10.82
N PRO A 6 2.93 1.15 -10.33
CA PRO A 6 3.20 1.06 -8.90
C PRO A 6 4.41 1.89 -8.43
N THR A 7 5.26 2.41 -9.32
CA THR A 7 6.52 3.07 -8.91
C THR A 7 6.27 4.42 -8.25
N TRP A 8 5.21 5.14 -8.64
CA TRP A 8 4.88 6.44 -8.05
C TRP A 8 4.63 6.34 -6.54
N PHE A 9 4.11 5.21 -6.06
CA PHE A 9 3.84 4.97 -4.64
C PHE A 9 5.13 4.84 -3.83
N TYR A 10 6.14 4.12 -4.33
CA TYR A 10 7.42 3.97 -3.65
C TYR A 10 8.20 5.28 -3.56
N ILE A 11 8.22 6.03 -4.66
CA ILE A 11 8.84 7.36 -4.70
C ILE A 11 8.09 8.30 -3.74
N CYS A 12 6.76 8.22 -3.72
CA CYS A 12 5.93 8.97 -2.77
C CYS A 12 6.29 8.64 -1.32
N LEU A 13 6.43 7.37 -0.95
CA LEU A 13 6.78 6.96 0.41
C LEU A 13 8.16 7.45 0.83
N TYR A 14 9.14 7.34 -0.05
CA TYR A 14 10.48 7.85 0.21
C TYR A 14 10.47 9.37 0.43
N GLY A 15 9.85 10.12 -0.48
CA GLY A 15 9.71 11.58 -0.34
C GLY A 15 8.97 11.94 0.95
N LEU A 16 7.84 11.29 1.20
CA LEU A 16 7.03 11.48 2.40
C LEU A 16 7.85 11.31 3.67
N GLU A 17 8.68 10.27 3.79
CA GLU A 17 9.48 10.02 5.00
C GLU A 17 10.52 11.12 5.22
N MET A 18 11.20 11.54 4.14
CA MET A 18 12.17 12.63 4.18
C MET A 18 11.53 13.97 4.59
N PHE A 19 10.41 14.34 3.96
CA PHE A 19 9.71 15.60 4.29
C PHE A 19 9.10 15.56 5.67
N TYR A 20 8.53 14.44 6.08
CA TYR A 20 7.98 14.27 7.42
C TYR A 20 9.07 14.49 8.48
N TYR A 21 10.25 13.90 8.30
CA TYR A 21 11.38 14.10 9.19
C TYR A 21 11.80 15.58 9.26
N ILE A 22 12.02 16.24 8.13
CA ILE A 22 12.44 17.65 8.07
C ILE A 22 11.42 18.58 8.73
N PHE A 23 10.13 18.35 8.44
CA PHE A 23 9.03 19.15 8.95
C PHE A 23 8.88 18.99 10.48
N PHE A 24 8.78 17.75 10.97
CA PHE A 24 8.57 17.51 12.39
C PHE A 24 9.83 17.60 13.26
N LYS A 25 11.03 17.72 12.68
CA LYS A 25 12.27 18.00 13.42
C LYS A 25 12.19 19.32 14.21
N HIS A 26 11.45 20.31 13.69
CA HIS A 26 11.36 21.65 14.28
C HIS A 26 10.01 21.92 14.97
N VAL A 27 8.98 21.11 14.69
CA VAL A 27 7.64 21.27 15.26
C VAL A 27 7.57 20.58 16.63
N LYS A 28 7.64 21.38 17.70
CA LYS A 28 7.55 20.88 19.09
C LYS A 28 6.18 20.23 19.39
N LYS A 29 5.10 20.86 18.93
CA LYS A 29 3.71 20.41 19.16
C LYS A 29 3.19 19.71 17.91
N ARG A 30 3.35 18.39 17.85
CA ARG A 30 3.04 17.61 16.64
C ARG A 30 1.60 17.70 16.16
N TYR A 31 0.63 17.81 17.07
CA TYR A 31 -0.78 17.98 16.71
C TYR A 31 -1.02 19.26 15.88
N ILE A 32 -0.30 20.35 16.19
CA ILE A 32 -0.34 21.59 15.39
C ILE A 32 0.22 21.34 14.00
N GLY A 33 1.34 20.60 13.90
CA GLY A 33 1.91 20.19 12.61
C GLY A 33 0.94 19.36 11.77
N LEU A 34 0.19 18.44 12.38
CA LEU A 34 -0.83 17.66 11.68
C LEU A 34 -1.99 18.52 11.16
N ILE A 35 -2.46 19.49 11.96
CA ILE A 35 -3.49 20.44 11.53
C ILE A 35 -2.99 21.26 10.33
N ILE A 36 -1.74 21.74 10.39
CA ILE A 36 -1.10 22.46 9.28
C ILE A 36 -1.05 21.57 8.02
N LEU A 37 -0.69 20.29 8.15
CA LEU A 37 -0.65 19.36 7.03
C LEU A 37 -2.05 19.08 6.44
N ILE A 38 -3.09 18.97 7.26
CA ILE A 38 -4.47 18.81 6.80
C ILE A 38 -4.89 20.03 5.97
N ILE A 39 -4.63 21.24 6.47
CA ILE A 39 -4.93 22.49 5.78
C ILE A 39 -4.12 22.59 4.48
N ALA A 40 -2.81 22.35 4.54
CA ALA A 40 -1.94 22.38 3.36
C ALA A 40 -2.35 21.35 2.31
N GLY A 41 -2.79 20.15 2.73
CA GLY A 41 -3.30 19.11 1.83
C GLY A 41 -4.59 19.51 1.15
N TYR A 42 -5.50 20.15 1.88
CA TYR A 42 -6.71 20.71 1.32
C TYR A 42 -6.43 21.83 0.34
N LEU A 43 -5.56 22.79 0.69
CA LEU A 43 -5.17 23.89 -0.19
C LEU A 43 -4.47 23.36 -1.45
N ASN A 44 -3.58 22.37 -1.31
CA ASN A 44 -2.93 21.73 -2.45
C ASN A 44 -3.94 21.00 -3.34
N TYR A 45 -4.92 20.31 -2.77
CA TYR A 45 -5.97 19.66 -3.56
C TYR A 45 -6.83 20.66 -4.33
N THR A 46 -7.26 21.74 -3.67
CA THR A 46 -8.23 22.70 -4.21
C THR A 46 -7.61 23.67 -5.21
N PHE A 47 -6.38 24.13 -4.95
CA PHE A 47 -5.78 25.24 -5.69
C PHE A 47 -4.58 24.87 -6.55
N ASN A 48 -3.97 23.69 -6.38
CA ASN A 48 -2.82 23.29 -7.20
C ASN A 48 -3.28 22.47 -8.42
N PRO A 49 -3.27 23.04 -9.64
CA PRO A 49 -3.68 22.32 -10.85
C PRO A 49 -2.58 21.38 -11.36
N TYR A 50 -1.35 21.50 -10.87
CA TYR A 50 -0.19 20.79 -11.40
C TYR A 50 0.09 19.51 -10.64
N VAL A 51 0.44 18.44 -11.37
CA VAL A 51 0.98 17.22 -10.78
C VAL A 51 2.47 17.43 -10.53
N LEU A 52 2.85 17.59 -9.27
CA LEU A 52 4.26 17.76 -8.90
C LEU A 52 5.06 16.49 -9.20
N PRO A 53 6.35 16.63 -9.57
CA PRO A 53 7.22 15.49 -9.79
C PRO A 53 7.33 14.65 -8.51
N PHE A 54 7.71 13.37 -8.65
CA PHE A 54 7.91 12.45 -7.53
C PHE A 54 6.69 12.27 -6.59
N SER A 55 5.48 12.50 -7.11
CA SER A 55 4.23 12.36 -6.34
C SER A 55 4.16 13.25 -5.10
N LEU A 56 4.85 14.40 -5.10
CA LEU A 56 4.95 15.28 -3.93
C LEU A 56 3.59 15.79 -3.44
N ASN A 57 2.67 16.03 -4.37
CA ASN A 57 1.27 16.37 -4.05
C ASN A 57 0.64 15.33 -3.11
N THR A 58 0.80 14.06 -3.49
CA THR A 58 0.25 12.93 -2.75
C THR A 58 1.03 12.67 -1.46
N ALA A 59 2.34 12.90 -1.47
CA ALA A 59 3.18 12.77 -0.28
C ALA A 59 2.72 13.73 0.83
N LEU A 60 2.30 14.95 0.47
CA LEU A 60 1.80 15.93 1.42
C LEU A 60 0.56 15.46 2.18
N VAL A 61 -0.43 14.90 1.46
CA VAL A 61 -1.60 14.28 2.08
C VAL A 61 -1.22 13.00 2.83
N GLY A 62 -0.30 12.21 2.29
CA GLY A 62 0.21 11.00 2.94
C GLY A 62 0.89 11.27 4.29
N MET A 63 1.57 12.41 4.44
CA MET A 63 2.21 12.81 5.70
C MET A 63 1.22 12.92 6.86
N ILE A 64 -0.06 13.24 6.57
CA ILE A 64 -1.13 13.23 7.57
C ILE A 64 -1.24 11.81 8.16
N PHE A 65 -1.47 10.82 7.31
CA PHE A 65 -1.63 9.42 7.74
C PHE A 65 -0.37 8.85 8.36
N TYR A 66 0.81 9.18 7.82
CA TYR A 66 2.08 8.77 8.39
C TYR A 66 2.27 9.34 9.80
N GLY A 67 1.93 10.62 10.01
CA GLY A 67 2.04 11.25 11.31
C GLY A 67 1.08 10.67 12.35
N PHE A 68 -0.17 10.36 11.96
CA PHE A 68 -1.08 9.62 12.82
C PHE A 68 -0.55 8.22 13.15
N GLY A 69 -0.03 7.49 12.16
CA GLY A 69 0.60 6.19 12.36
C GLY A 69 1.79 6.26 13.33
N TYR A 70 2.62 7.30 13.22
CA TYR A 70 3.76 7.54 14.10
C TYR A 70 3.34 7.72 15.57
N GLU A 71 2.28 8.48 15.83
CA GLU A 71 1.74 8.68 17.18
C GLU A 71 1.07 7.41 17.75
N LEU A 72 0.49 6.59 16.88
CA LEU A 72 -0.20 5.35 17.25
C LEU A 72 0.73 4.14 17.40
N LYS A 73 1.99 4.22 16.94
CA LYS A 73 2.92 3.06 16.89
C LYS A 73 3.09 2.33 18.23
N ASN A 74 3.04 3.08 19.33
CA ASN A 74 3.19 2.55 20.70
C ASN A 74 1.84 2.25 21.38
N ARG A 75 0.71 2.60 20.73
CA ARG A 75 -0.64 2.47 21.29
C ARG A 75 -1.40 1.30 20.64
N LYS A 76 -0.76 0.13 20.62
CA LYS A 76 -1.30 -1.08 19.96
C LYS A 76 -2.66 -1.51 20.51
N TYR A 77 -2.98 -1.16 21.76
CA TYR A 77 -4.28 -1.44 22.41
C TYR A 77 -5.48 -0.80 21.69
N ILE A 78 -5.26 0.18 20.82
CA ILE A 78 -6.32 0.84 20.04
C ILE A 78 -6.93 -0.12 19.02
N PHE A 79 -6.14 -1.03 18.45
CA PHE A 79 -6.59 -1.97 17.44
C PHE A 79 -6.99 -3.29 18.09
N LYS A 80 -8.21 -3.33 18.66
CA LYS A 80 -8.75 -4.55 19.28
C LYS A 80 -9.22 -5.54 18.20
N SER A 81 -8.99 -6.83 18.40
CA SER A 81 -9.53 -7.90 17.55
C SER A 81 -11.03 -8.10 17.82
N ASN A 82 -11.87 -7.21 17.30
CA ASN A 82 -13.32 -7.29 17.44
C ASN A 82 -14.00 -7.18 16.07
N ILE A 83 -14.80 -8.19 15.73
CA ILE A 83 -15.51 -8.28 14.45
C ILE A 83 -16.51 -7.13 14.25
N ILE A 84 -17.11 -6.61 15.34
CA ILE A 84 -18.06 -5.50 15.27
C ILE A 84 -17.36 -4.24 14.75
N TYR A 85 -16.13 -3.98 15.21
CA TYR A 85 -15.34 -2.84 14.73
C TYR A 85 -14.94 -2.98 13.27
N ILE A 86 -14.65 -4.21 12.82
CA ILE A 86 -14.36 -4.51 11.41
C ILE A 86 -15.60 -4.24 10.56
N ILE A 87 -16.77 -4.78 10.94
CA ILE A 87 -18.03 -4.58 10.22
C ILE A 87 -18.41 -3.10 10.17
N PHE A 88 -18.33 -2.41 11.30
CA PHE A 88 -18.64 -0.97 11.37
C PHE A 88 -17.73 -0.15 10.46
N SER A 89 -16.42 -0.41 10.49
CA SER A 89 -15.45 0.30 9.63
C SER A 89 -15.68 0.01 8.15
N LEU A 90 -16.01 -1.24 7.82
CA LEU A 90 -16.36 -1.64 6.45
C LEU A 90 -17.61 -0.92 5.95
N LEU A 91 -18.69 -0.90 6.76
CA LEU A 91 -19.92 -0.17 6.42
C LEU A 91 -19.63 1.33 6.21
N LEU A 92 -18.84 1.93 7.09
CA LEU A 92 -18.48 3.35 6.98
C LEU A 92 -17.69 3.64 5.69
N ILE A 93 -16.77 2.75 5.28
CA ILE A 93 -16.05 2.87 4.01
C ILE A 93 -17.02 2.76 2.82
N ILE A 94 -17.99 1.84 2.86
CA ILE A 94 -18.99 1.68 1.78
C ILE A 94 -19.82 2.96 1.64
N VAL A 95 -20.30 3.50 2.76
CA VAL A 95 -21.06 4.76 2.80
C VAL A 95 -20.22 5.92 2.25
N VAL A 96 -18.97 6.07 2.73
CA VAL A 96 -18.05 7.09 2.23
C VAL A 96 -17.78 6.91 0.74
N ALA A 97 -17.55 5.70 0.26
CA ALA A 97 -17.28 5.44 -1.16
C ALA A 97 -18.48 5.81 -2.04
N HIS A 98 -19.71 5.57 -1.57
CA HIS A 98 -20.93 5.95 -2.28
C HIS A 98 -21.06 7.47 -2.43
N PHE A 99 -20.85 8.22 -1.34
CA PHE A 99 -21.02 9.68 -1.34
C PHE A 99 -19.81 10.46 -1.88
N ASN A 100 -18.59 9.96 -1.67
CA ASN A 100 -17.37 10.65 -2.10
C ASN A 100 -17.07 10.43 -3.59
N GLY A 101 -17.52 9.30 -4.12
CA GLY A 101 -17.22 8.87 -5.48
C GLY A 101 -15.76 8.48 -5.66
N ARG A 102 -15.23 8.69 -6.87
CA ARG A 102 -13.92 8.19 -7.28
C ARG A 102 -12.79 8.97 -6.63
N ILE A 103 -11.89 8.28 -5.94
CA ILE A 103 -10.62 8.84 -5.45
C ILE A 103 -9.50 8.41 -6.41
N ASN A 104 -8.59 9.33 -6.71
CA ASN A 104 -7.37 9.05 -7.47
C ASN A 104 -6.18 9.85 -6.91
N MET A 105 -5.53 9.29 -5.88
CA MET A 105 -4.42 9.94 -5.19
C MET A 105 -3.22 10.25 -6.10
N TYR A 106 -2.96 9.41 -7.11
CA TYR A 106 -1.87 9.64 -8.09
C TYR A 106 -2.07 10.95 -8.86
N LYS A 107 -3.33 11.26 -9.21
CA LYS A 107 -3.70 12.51 -9.89
C LYS A 107 -4.02 13.65 -8.91
N ASN A 108 -3.70 13.51 -7.63
CA ASN A 108 -4.06 14.46 -6.58
C ASN A 108 -5.58 14.75 -6.54
N TYR A 109 -6.42 13.74 -6.78
CA TYR A 109 -7.87 13.88 -6.82
C TYR A 109 -8.53 13.10 -5.68
N TYR A 110 -9.22 13.80 -4.76
CA TYR A 110 -9.77 13.19 -3.54
C TYR A 110 -11.31 13.23 -3.45
N GLY A 111 -11.99 13.91 -4.39
CA GLY A 111 -13.44 14.13 -4.33
C GLY A 111 -13.78 15.18 -3.26
N ASN A 112 -14.63 14.83 -2.30
CA ASN A 112 -14.85 15.59 -1.08
C ASN A 112 -13.71 15.31 -0.08
N TYR A 113 -12.83 16.29 0.13
CA TYR A 113 -11.60 16.09 0.89
C TYR A 113 -11.82 15.69 2.37
N PRO A 114 -12.73 16.32 3.14
CA PRO A 114 -13.10 15.83 4.47
C PRO A 114 -13.62 14.39 4.48
N LEU A 115 -14.51 14.06 3.54
CA LEU A 115 -15.10 12.72 3.43
C LEU A 115 -14.04 11.67 3.04
N PHE A 116 -13.08 12.05 2.19
CA PHE A 116 -11.90 11.25 1.88
C PHE A 116 -11.08 10.93 3.14
N LEU A 117 -10.82 11.92 4.01
CA LEU A 117 -10.07 11.68 5.25
C LEU A 117 -10.81 10.70 6.16
N VAL A 118 -12.13 10.86 6.33
CA VAL A 118 -12.97 9.93 7.10
C VAL A 118 -12.86 8.51 6.55
N GLY A 119 -13.05 8.34 5.24
CA GLY A 119 -12.92 7.04 4.57
C GLY A 119 -11.52 6.44 4.72
N ALA A 120 -10.48 7.25 4.59
CA ALA A 120 -9.09 6.82 4.73
C ALA A 120 -8.78 6.34 6.16
N PHE A 121 -9.17 7.08 7.19
CA PHE A 121 -8.98 6.65 8.58
C PHE A 121 -9.79 5.40 8.92
N SER A 122 -11.02 5.28 8.42
CA SER A 122 -11.82 4.06 8.57
C SER A 122 -11.17 2.86 7.86
N GLY A 123 -10.59 3.07 6.68
CA GLY A 123 -9.79 2.06 5.97
C GLY A 123 -8.56 1.62 6.75
N ILE A 124 -7.79 2.57 7.28
CA ILE A 124 -6.61 2.28 8.12
C ILE A 124 -7.02 1.47 9.35
N TYR A 125 -8.08 1.89 10.04
CA TYR A 125 -8.58 1.19 11.23
C TYR A 125 -9.13 -0.21 10.89
N LEU A 126 -9.84 -0.38 9.78
CA LEU A 126 -10.29 -1.68 9.27
C LEU A 126 -9.08 -2.62 9.04
N ILE A 127 -8.08 -2.17 8.29
CA ILE A 127 -6.92 -3.02 7.97
C ILE A 127 -6.10 -3.35 9.21
N ALA A 128 -5.93 -2.41 10.14
CA ALA A 128 -5.17 -2.64 11.38
C ALA A 128 -5.89 -3.60 12.35
N THR A 129 -7.21 -3.45 12.51
CA THR A 129 -8.01 -4.37 13.34
C THR A 129 -8.10 -5.76 12.73
N LEU A 130 -8.29 -5.85 11.40
CA LEU A 130 -8.26 -7.12 10.68
C LEU A 130 -6.89 -7.80 10.80
N SER A 131 -5.79 -7.04 10.67
CA SER A 131 -4.43 -7.58 10.84
C SER A 131 -4.22 -8.13 12.25
N THR A 132 -4.77 -7.47 13.28
CA THR A 132 -4.69 -7.94 14.67
C THR A 132 -5.50 -9.22 14.88
N LEU A 133 -6.72 -9.29 14.32
CA LEU A 133 -7.54 -10.50 14.34
C LEU A 133 -6.83 -11.68 13.66
N LEU A 134 -6.30 -11.46 12.46
CA LEU A 134 -5.56 -12.48 11.71
C LEU A 134 -4.29 -12.91 12.44
N SER A 135 -3.58 -11.99 13.10
CA SER A 135 -2.43 -12.31 13.93
C SER A 135 -2.80 -13.23 15.10
N ASN A 136 -3.97 -13.04 15.71
CA ASN A 136 -4.43 -13.91 16.81
C ASN A 136 -4.80 -15.32 16.31
N ILE A 137 -5.39 -15.42 15.11
CA ILE A 137 -5.81 -16.70 14.50
C ILE A 137 -4.60 -17.49 14.00
N PHE A 138 -3.79 -16.87 13.14
CA PHE A 138 -2.71 -17.57 12.45
C PHE A 138 -1.44 -17.66 13.28
N LYS A 139 -1.26 -16.76 14.26
CA LYS A 139 -0.01 -16.53 14.99
C LYS A 139 1.14 -16.19 14.03
N GLU A 140 2.34 -15.97 14.56
CA GLU A 140 3.52 -15.70 13.75
C GLU A 140 3.98 -16.97 13.01
N ARG A 141 3.45 -17.20 11.80
CA ARG A 141 3.90 -18.29 10.92
C ARG A 141 5.07 -17.83 10.05
N LYS A 142 6.08 -18.70 9.91
CA LYS A 142 7.28 -18.42 9.11
C LYS A 142 6.96 -18.00 7.66
N TRP A 143 5.97 -18.61 7.02
CA TRP A 143 5.59 -18.29 5.65
C TRP A 143 4.95 -16.91 5.53
N ILE A 144 4.08 -16.51 6.48
CA ILE A 144 3.49 -15.16 6.52
C ILE A 144 4.62 -14.14 6.65
N THR A 145 5.51 -14.34 7.62
CA THR A 145 6.66 -13.47 7.83
C THR A 145 7.58 -13.41 6.60
N TYR A 146 7.75 -14.52 5.89
CA TYR A 146 8.53 -14.56 4.64
C TYR A 146 7.88 -13.71 3.55
N VAL A 147 6.57 -13.84 3.32
CA VAL A 147 5.84 -13.03 2.33
C VAL A 147 5.91 -11.54 2.71
N SER A 148 5.63 -11.20 3.97
CA SER A 148 5.65 -9.81 4.47
C SER A 148 7.03 -9.16 4.35
N LYS A 149 8.12 -9.89 4.63
CA LYS A 149 9.51 -9.38 4.47
C LYS A 149 9.93 -9.20 3.01
N ASN A 150 9.17 -9.76 2.07
CA ASN A 150 9.45 -9.75 0.65
C ASN A 150 8.42 -8.97 -0.16
N THR A 151 7.48 -8.27 0.48
CA THR A 151 6.44 -7.48 -0.21
C THR A 151 7.02 -6.48 -1.21
N ILE A 152 8.13 -5.80 -0.90
CA ILE A 152 8.79 -4.87 -1.85
C ILE A 152 9.23 -5.60 -3.14
N ILE A 153 9.80 -6.81 -3.01
CA ILE A 153 10.21 -7.61 -4.17
C ILE A 153 8.97 -8.07 -4.94
N ILE A 154 7.98 -8.63 -4.23
CA ILE A 154 6.75 -9.14 -4.85
C ILE A 154 6.07 -8.01 -5.63
N SER A 155 5.91 -6.84 -5.03
CA SER A 155 5.34 -5.67 -5.69
C SER A 155 6.20 -5.11 -6.82
N GLY A 156 7.53 -5.26 -6.79
CA GLY A 156 8.39 -4.92 -7.92
C GLY A 156 8.24 -5.86 -9.13
N PHE A 157 8.00 -7.16 -8.87
CA PHE A 157 8.02 -8.19 -9.91
C PHE A 157 6.65 -8.70 -10.35
N HIS A 158 5.56 -8.46 -9.61
CA HIS A 158 4.25 -9.04 -9.92
C HIS A 158 3.71 -8.70 -11.31
N LEU A 159 3.92 -7.48 -11.83
CA LEU A 159 3.50 -7.11 -13.19
C LEU A 159 4.31 -7.84 -14.27
N LEU A 160 5.60 -8.03 -14.03
CA LEU A 160 6.45 -8.83 -14.90
C LEU A 160 5.98 -10.29 -14.88
N MET A 161 5.65 -10.81 -13.69
CA MET A 161 5.14 -12.17 -13.53
C MET A 161 3.77 -12.35 -14.19
N PHE A 162 2.88 -11.36 -14.12
CA PHE A 162 1.62 -11.36 -14.88
C PHE A 162 1.88 -11.42 -16.40
N SER A 163 2.86 -10.67 -16.89
CA SER A 163 3.22 -10.66 -18.31
C SER A 163 3.80 -12.02 -18.74
N PHE A 164 4.69 -12.58 -17.92
CA PHE A 164 5.26 -13.90 -18.11
C PHE A 164 4.18 -14.99 -18.13
N MET A 165 3.25 -14.97 -17.17
CA MET A 165 2.15 -15.94 -17.10
C MET A 165 1.17 -15.83 -18.25
N LYS A 166 0.88 -14.63 -18.75
CA LYS A 166 0.10 -14.46 -19.99
C LYS A 166 0.84 -15.05 -21.19
N GLY A 167 2.14 -14.81 -21.30
CA GLY A 167 2.97 -15.41 -22.35
C GLY A 167 2.95 -16.94 -22.28
N PHE A 168 3.12 -17.51 -21.08
CA PHE A 168 3.04 -18.95 -20.86
C PHE A 168 1.68 -19.53 -21.27
N LEU A 169 0.56 -18.91 -20.86
CA LEU A 169 -0.77 -19.34 -21.25
C LEU A 169 -0.97 -19.37 -22.76
N VAL A 170 -0.54 -18.31 -23.46
CA VAL A 170 -0.76 -18.18 -24.91
C VAL A 170 0.18 -19.05 -25.72
N PHE A 171 1.48 -19.02 -25.44
CA PHE A 171 2.49 -19.65 -26.29
C PHE A 171 2.78 -21.11 -25.93
N VAL A 172 2.58 -21.51 -24.67
CA VAL A 172 2.83 -22.90 -24.23
C VAL A 172 1.53 -23.67 -24.16
N LEU A 173 0.53 -23.12 -23.47
CA LEU A 173 -0.75 -23.81 -23.25
C LEU A 173 -1.77 -23.56 -24.37
N HIS A 174 -1.50 -22.64 -25.30
CA HIS A 174 -2.41 -22.26 -26.41
C HIS A 174 -3.79 -21.79 -25.92
N ILE A 175 -3.86 -21.25 -24.70
CA ILE A 175 -5.09 -20.71 -24.11
C ILE A 175 -5.19 -19.22 -24.44
N PRO A 176 -6.29 -18.76 -25.09
CA PRO A 176 -6.46 -17.35 -25.40
C PRO A 176 -6.66 -16.52 -24.12
N ILE A 177 -6.07 -15.32 -24.08
CA ILE A 177 -6.14 -14.41 -22.93
C ILE A 177 -7.60 -14.01 -22.61
N ALA A 178 -8.50 -14.05 -23.61
CA ALA A 178 -9.94 -13.81 -23.45
C ALA A 178 -10.54 -14.60 -22.28
N PHE A 179 -10.08 -15.83 -22.06
CA PHE A 179 -10.55 -16.71 -20.99
C PHE A 179 -10.31 -16.14 -19.57
N LEU A 180 -9.30 -15.29 -19.39
CA LEU A 180 -9.03 -14.61 -18.12
C LEU A 180 -10.06 -13.51 -17.81
N TYR A 181 -10.73 -12.96 -18.83
CA TYR A 181 -11.69 -11.88 -18.67
C TYR A 181 -13.13 -12.38 -18.46
N GLU A 182 -13.44 -13.60 -18.90
CA GLU A 182 -14.78 -14.17 -18.82
C GLU A 182 -15.16 -14.65 -17.42
N LYS A 183 -14.19 -15.13 -16.63
CA LYS A 183 -14.45 -15.76 -15.33
C LYS A 183 -13.62 -15.14 -14.21
N ILE A 184 -14.30 -14.49 -13.26
CA ILE A 184 -13.67 -13.85 -12.10
C ILE A 184 -12.78 -14.82 -11.30
N LEU A 185 -13.23 -16.07 -11.11
CA LEU A 185 -12.48 -17.07 -10.36
C LEU A 185 -11.14 -17.38 -11.03
N ILE A 186 -11.13 -17.48 -12.36
CA ILE A 186 -9.92 -17.76 -13.14
C ILE A 186 -8.95 -16.58 -13.05
N ASN A 187 -9.45 -15.36 -13.14
CA ASN A 187 -8.64 -14.16 -12.97
C ASN A 187 -8.01 -14.07 -11.56
N VAL A 188 -8.78 -14.39 -10.52
CA VAL A 188 -8.28 -14.44 -9.13
C VAL A 188 -7.21 -15.51 -8.96
N LEU A 189 -7.44 -16.73 -9.48
CA LEU A 189 -6.47 -17.82 -9.45
C LEU A 189 -5.19 -17.45 -10.22
N PHE A 190 -5.32 -16.85 -11.41
CA PHE A 190 -4.21 -16.35 -12.20
C PHE A 190 -3.37 -15.34 -11.42
N ALA A 191 -4.02 -14.38 -10.76
CA ALA A 191 -3.33 -13.39 -9.93
C ALA A 191 -2.63 -14.04 -8.74
N ALA A 192 -3.28 -14.98 -8.05
CA ALA A 192 -2.72 -15.70 -6.90
C ALA A 192 -1.48 -16.53 -7.30
N VAL A 193 -1.57 -17.33 -8.37
CA VAL A 193 -0.45 -18.12 -8.89
C VAL A 193 0.72 -17.22 -9.26
N SER A 194 0.45 -16.11 -9.96
CA SER A 194 1.48 -15.15 -10.34
C SER A 194 2.16 -14.51 -9.11
N LEU A 195 1.42 -14.20 -8.04
CA LEU A 195 2.02 -13.69 -6.81
C LEU A 195 2.87 -14.76 -6.10
N VAL A 196 2.44 -16.02 -6.09
CA VAL A 196 3.21 -17.14 -5.53
C VAL A 196 4.52 -17.36 -6.31
N LEU A 197 4.49 -17.22 -7.64
CA LEU A 197 5.69 -17.32 -8.47
C LEU A 197 6.70 -16.18 -8.26
N CYS A 198 6.29 -15.09 -7.60
CA CYS A 198 7.25 -14.07 -7.14
C CYS A 198 8.09 -14.55 -5.94
N LEU A 199 7.67 -15.59 -5.20
CA LEU A 199 8.39 -16.08 -4.02
C LEU A 199 9.75 -16.72 -4.36
N PRO A 200 9.88 -17.55 -5.42
CA PRO A 200 11.19 -17.99 -5.93
C PRO A 200 12.10 -16.82 -6.33
N VAL A 201 11.57 -15.80 -7.00
CA VAL A 201 12.33 -14.60 -7.39
C VAL A 201 12.83 -13.88 -6.13
N ALA A 202 11.97 -13.74 -5.11
CA ALA A 202 12.37 -13.18 -3.84
C ALA A 202 13.46 -14.01 -3.14
N TYR A 203 13.40 -15.33 -3.20
CA TYR A 203 14.45 -16.20 -2.66
C TYR A 203 15.79 -15.93 -3.35
N ILE A 204 15.82 -15.92 -4.68
CA ILE A 204 17.03 -15.68 -5.48
C ILE A 204 17.61 -14.30 -5.16
N ILE A 205 16.79 -13.25 -5.15
CA ILE A 205 17.26 -11.88 -4.87
C ILE A 205 17.87 -11.79 -3.48
N ASN A 206 17.19 -12.31 -2.46
CA ASN A 206 17.72 -12.26 -1.10
C ASN A 206 19.01 -13.06 -0.92
N ARG A 207 19.16 -14.18 -1.66
CA ARG A 207 20.34 -15.06 -1.55
C ARG A 207 21.55 -14.49 -2.28
N TYR A 208 21.36 -14.00 -3.51
CA TYR A 208 22.47 -13.69 -4.42
C TYR A 208 22.72 -12.19 -4.58
N VAL A 209 21.66 -11.37 -4.63
CA VAL A 209 21.74 -9.93 -4.91
C VAL A 209 20.90 -9.06 -3.94
N PRO A 210 21.06 -9.23 -2.61
CA PRO A 210 20.23 -8.53 -1.62
C PRO A 210 20.39 -7.00 -1.66
N PHE A 211 21.49 -6.49 -2.21
CA PHE A 211 21.76 -5.06 -2.33
C PHE A 211 20.73 -4.33 -3.20
N ILE A 212 20.10 -5.01 -4.17
CA ILE A 212 19.07 -4.43 -5.06
C ILE A 212 17.88 -3.89 -4.25
N VAL A 213 17.59 -4.52 -3.12
CA VAL A 213 16.48 -4.13 -2.22
C VAL A 213 17.00 -3.43 -0.95
N GLY A 214 18.22 -2.91 -0.99
CA GLY A 214 18.84 -2.21 0.14
C GLY A 214 19.20 -3.11 1.32
N LYS A 215 19.18 -4.44 1.17
CA LYS A 215 19.58 -5.38 2.23
C LYS A 215 21.09 -5.61 2.16
N LYS A 216 21.76 -5.56 3.32
CA LYS A 216 23.16 -6.01 3.44
C LYS A 216 23.23 -7.51 3.16
N LYS A 217 24.28 -7.96 2.46
CA LYS A 217 24.56 -9.38 2.28
C LYS A 217 24.78 -9.99 3.67
N SER A 218 23.88 -10.89 4.09
CA SER A 218 24.14 -11.69 5.29
C SER A 218 25.44 -12.46 5.04
N PRO A 219 26.40 -12.47 5.99
CA PRO A 219 27.50 -13.43 5.89
C PRO A 219 26.87 -14.82 5.75
N LEU A 220 27.35 -15.59 4.78
CA LEU A 220 26.94 -16.97 4.57
C LEU A 220 27.23 -17.71 5.89
N ARG A 221 26.19 -18.03 6.66
CA ARG A 221 26.32 -19.04 7.70
C ARG A 221 26.50 -20.37 6.96
N GLY A 222 27.76 -20.81 6.90
CA GLY A 222 28.14 -22.17 6.54
C GLY A 222 27.66 -23.17 7.57
#